data_AF-A0A9W6YR10-F1
#
_entry.id   AF-A0A9W6YR10-F1
#
_cell.length_a   1.000
_cell.length_b   1.000
_cell.length_c   1.000
_cell.angle_alpha   90.00
_cell.angle_beta   90.00
_cell.angle_gamma   90.00
#
_symmetry.space_group_name_H-M   'P 1'
#
loop_
_entity.id
_entity.type
_entity.pdbx_description
1 polymer ?
#
loop_
_entity_poly.entity_id
_entity_poly.type
_entity_poly.pdbx_seq_one_letter_code
_entity_poly.pdbx_strand_id
1 'polypeptide(L)'
;MASEQTIYDPKDNLVLYLINHPEIKPHWEEYTHHEFVKQVVAETLPVENFNYYIDQDYYYLQKYLYVHEKLLKLTDNPVLLNYSNKITELILAEQKERTDGLHGAGDGIEGYKVTKKESEIEINDACRDYTTYMTDSVDHPVASGSGNPNFFRSFLHLSACLFGYNPACANLYNPARGYDPASRSQIHQNKVPKDWVVPNVENGVYKEWLEFYVTEKTIEFLRQGHECLELAYKLDDGEVKLHEIVEIFKQGVILENRFWSACLPKK
;
A
#
# COMPACT_ATOMS: atom_id res chain seq x y z
N MET A 1 3.34 -33.20 8.58
CA MET A 1 1.97 -32.89 9.00
C MET A 1 1.57 -31.64 8.24
N ALA A 2 0.65 -31.75 7.28
CA ALA A 2 0.13 -30.56 6.62
C ALA A 2 -0.63 -29.75 7.67
N SER A 3 -0.20 -28.51 7.94
CA SER A 3 -0.94 -27.61 8.81
C SER A 3 -2.35 -27.46 8.27
N GLU A 4 -3.37 -27.73 9.07
CA GLU A 4 -4.74 -27.35 8.74
C GLU A 4 -4.74 -25.86 8.39
N GLN A 5 -5.00 -25.58 7.12
CA GLN A 5 -5.01 -24.22 6.62
C GLN A 5 -6.29 -23.59 7.14
N THR A 6 -6.19 -22.65 8.07
CA THR A 6 -7.35 -21.91 8.57
C THR A 6 -8.02 -21.23 7.38
N ILE A 7 -9.21 -21.71 6.99
CA ILE A 7 -10.01 -21.08 5.96
C ILE A 7 -10.81 -19.96 6.63
N TYR A 8 -10.43 -18.72 6.34
CA TYR A 8 -11.18 -17.54 6.77
C TYR A 8 -12.41 -17.36 5.87
N ASP A 9 -13.55 -16.90 6.41
CA ASP A 9 -14.69 -16.53 5.58
C ASP A 9 -14.49 -15.08 5.06
N PRO A 10 -14.46 -14.84 3.73
CA PRO A 10 -14.35 -13.50 3.19
C PRO A 10 -15.51 -12.58 3.61
N LYS A 11 -16.66 -13.11 4.03
CA LYS A 11 -17.79 -12.32 4.55
C LYS A 11 -17.56 -11.78 5.96
N ASP A 12 -16.72 -12.46 6.74
CA ASP A 12 -16.37 -12.03 8.09
C ASP A 12 -15.21 -11.04 8.06
N ASN A 13 -14.19 -11.33 7.25
CA ASN A 13 -12.99 -10.51 7.11
C ASN A 13 -12.29 -10.78 5.76
N LEU A 14 -12.60 -9.96 4.77
CA LEU A 14 -12.07 -10.05 3.42
C LEU A 14 -10.55 -9.85 3.39
N VAL A 15 -10.02 -8.89 4.16
CA VAL A 15 -8.57 -8.63 4.20
C VAL A 15 -7.82 -9.86 4.72
N LEU A 16 -8.29 -10.40 5.86
CA LEU A 16 -7.68 -11.59 6.48
C LEU A 16 -7.80 -12.82 5.57
N TYR A 17 -8.93 -12.96 4.87
CA TYR A 17 -9.10 -13.99 3.84
C TYR A 17 -8.06 -13.86 2.72
N LEU A 18 -7.94 -12.65 2.14
CA LEU A 18 -7.06 -12.39 1.00
C LEU A 18 -5.59 -12.65 1.33
N ILE A 19 -5.07 -12.11 2.43
CA ILE A 19 -3.64 -12.26 2.79
C ILE A 19 -3.28 -13.69 3.19
N ASN A 20 -4.26 -14.51 3.60
CA ASN A 20 -4.05 -15.93 3.92
C ASN A 20 -4.45 -16.89 2.80
N HIS A 21 -5.00 -16.39 1.70
CA HIS A 21 -5.39 -17.21 0.57
C HIS A 21 -4.16 -17.96 0.02
N PRO A 22 -4.24 -19.27 -0.29
CA PRO A 22 -3.07 -20.07 -0.69
C PRO A 22 -2.29 -19.50 -1.88
N GLU A 23 -2.99 -18.86 -2.82
CA GLU A 23 -2.37 -18.25 -4.02
C GLU A 23 -1.78 -16.86 -3.78
N ILE A 24 -2.14 -16.19 -2.69
CA ILE A 24 -1.69 -14.82 -2.37
C ILE A 24 -0.60 -14.85 -1.31
N LYS A 25 -0.77 -15.70 -0.29
CA LYS A 25 0.08 -15.74 0.90
C LYS A 25 1.58 -15.77 0.60
N PRO A 26 2.10 -16.58 -0.34
CA PRO A 26 3.53 -16.56 -0.65
C PRO A 26 4.02 -15.20 -1.17
N HIS A 27 3.25 -14.55 -2.04
CA HIS A 27 3.56 -13.22 -2.58
C HIS A 27 3.41 -12.11 -1.52
N TRP A 28 2.43 -12.27 -0.62
CA TRP A 28 2.22 -11.36 0.50
C TRP A 28 3.37 -11.43 1.52
N GLU A 29 3.85 -12.64 1.82
CA GLU A 29 5.01 -12.84 2.69
C GLU A 29 6.28 -12.27 2.05
N GLU A 30 6.48 -12.47 0.75
CA GLU A 30 7.58 -11.86 -0.02
C GLU A 30 7.51 -10.33 0.04
N TYR A 31 6.32 -9.75 -0.18
CA TYR A 31 6.09 -8.32 -0.12
C TYR A 31 6.36 -7.77 1.28
N THR A 32 5.72 -8.32 2.32
CA THR A 32 5.85 -7.80 3.70
C THR A 32 7.18 -8.13 4.37
N HIS A 33 8.08 -8.85 3.70
CA HIS A 33 9.47 -9.07 4.12
C HIS A 33 10.45 -8.77 2.98
N HIS A 34 10.08 -7.83 2.10
CA HIS A 34 10.82 -7.56 0.88
C HIS A 34 12.23 -7.04 1.16
N GLU A 35 13.16 -7.39 0.27
CA GLU A 35 14.58 -7.05 0.39
C GLU A 35 14.84 -5.54 0.44
N PHE A 36 14.04 -4.76 -0.27
CA PHE A 36 14.09 -3.29 -0.21
C PHE A 36 13.96 -2.78 1.24
N VAL A 37 12.87 -3.14 1.94
CA VAL A 37 12.63 -2.67 3.31
C VAL A 37 13.66 -3.23 4.28
N LYS A 38 14.15 -4.46 4.07
CA LYS A 38 15.28 -5.01 4.86
C LYS A 38 16.52 -4.13 4.75
N GLN A 39 16.88 -3.70 3.54
CA GLN A 39 18.03 -2.83 3.32
C GLN A 39 17.81 -1.41 3.84
N VAL A 40 16.58 -0.89 3.79
CA VAL A 40 16.20 0.40 4.43
C VAL A 40 16.41 0.30 5.95
N VAL A 41 15.83 -0.71 6.59
CA VAL A 41 15.94 -0.92 8.05
C VAL A 41 17.39 -1.16 8.50
N ALA A 42 18.18 -1.86 7.69
CA ALA A 42 19.59 -2.12 7.97
C ALA A 42 20.52 -0.93 7.64
N GLU A 43 20.00 0.18 7.10
CA GLU A 43 20.79 1.32 6.61
C GLU A 43 21.83 0.91 5.55
N THR A 44 21.53 -0.13 4.76
CA THR A 44 22.41 -0.66 3.71
C THR A 44 21.93 -0.34 2.30
N LEU A 45 20.68 0.13 2.14
CA LEU A 45 20.20 0.60 0.85
C LEU A 45 20.99 1.87 0.48
N PRO A 46 21.53 2.01 -0.75
CA PRO A 46 22.15 3.25 -1.17
C PRO A 46 21.13 4.40 -1.24
N VAL A 47 21.53 5.61 -0.86
CA VAL A 47 20.67 6.79 -0.83
C VAL A 47 20.10 7.11 -2.22
N GLU A 48 20.90 6.93 -3.27
CA GLU A 48 20.47 7.10 -4.66
C GLU A 48 19.34 6.14 -5.06
N ASN A 49 19.34 4.91 -4.53
CA ASN A 49 18.29 3.93 -4.77
C ASN A 49 17.00 4.30 -4.03
N PHE A 50 17.12 4.81 -2.82
CA PHE A 50 15.97 5.32 -2.08
C PHE A 50 15.39 6.57 -2.74
N ASN A 51 16.22 7.51 -3.17
CA ASN A 51 15.79 8.70 -3.93
C ASN A 51 15.10 8.32 -5.23
N TYR A 52 15.63 7.31 -5.93
CA TYR A 52 14.99 6.76 -7.11
C TYR A 52 13.59 6.18 -6.78
N TYR A 53 13.44 5.45 -5.67
CA TYR A 53 12.13 5.01 -5.18
C TYR A 53 11.19 6.19 -4.92
N ILE A 54 11.65 7.25 -4.23
CA ILE A 54 10.83 8.45 -3.94
C ILE A 54 10.33 9.13 -5.22
N ASP A 55 11.18 9.23 -6.25
CA ASP A 55 10.77 9.77 -7.55
C ASP A 55 9.66 8.92 -8.20
N GLN A 56 9.78 7.59 -8.16
CA GLN A 56 8.74 6.70 -8.70
C GLN A 56 7.46 6.74 -7.85
N ASP A 57 7.59 6.77 -6.53
CA ASP A 57 6.49 6.83 -5.57
C ASP A 57 5.72 8.15 -5.70
N TYR A 58 6.41 9.27 -5.96
CA TYR A 58 5.77 10.54 -6.28
C TYR A 58 4.81 10.41 -7.46
N TYR A 59 5.25 9.83 -8.57
CA TYR A 59 4.39 9.61 -9.74
C TYR A 59 3.27 8.60 -9.46
N TYR A 60 3.58 7.51 -8.74
CA TYR A 60 2.60 6.51 -8.34
C TYR A 60 1.45 7.15 -7.56
N LEU A 61 1.76 7.98 -6.56
CA LEU A 61 0.78 8.66 -5.72
C LEU A 61 -0.10 9.64 -6.50
N GLN A 62 0.41 10.28 -7.56
CA GLN A 62 -0.43 11.09 -8.46
C GLN A 62 -1.50 10.25 -9.17
N LYS A 63 -1.16 9.01 -9.57
CA LYS A 63 -2.10 8.08 -10.20
C LYS A 63 -3.04 7.45 -9.17
N TYR A 64 -2.55 7.16 -7.98
CA TYR A 64 -3.36 6.70 -6.85
C TYR A 64 -4.43 7.76 -6.47
N LEU A 65 -4.03 9.03 -6.39
CA LEU A 65 -4.92 10.18 -6.21
C LEU A 65 -5.98 10.24 -7.33
N TYR A 66 -5.58 10.12 -8.59
CA TYR A 66 -6.51 10.13 -9.72
C TYR A 66 -7.59 9.05 -9.61
N VAL A 67 -7.23 7.81 -9.20
CA VAL A 67 -8.21 6.74 -8.99
C VAL A 67 -9.16 7.10 -7.84
N HIS A 68 -8.67 7.64 -6.72
CA HIS A 68 -9.52 8.10 -5.63
C HIS A 68 -10.49 9.22 -6.03
N GLU A 69 -10.06 10.18 -6.85
CA GLU A 69 -10.94 11.22 -7.39
C GLU A 69 -12.04 10.66 -8.29
N LYS A 70 -11.78 9.54 -8.98
CA LYS A 70 -12.81 8.80 -9.74
C LYS A 70 -13.75 8.06 -8.80
N LEU A 71 -13.23 7.39 -7.78
CA LEU A 71 -14.03 6.67 -6.77
C LEU A 71 -15.09 7.57 -6.11
N LEU A 72 -14.76 8.85 -5.86
CA LEU A 72 -15.71 9.84 -5.33
C LEU A 72 -16.97 10.04 -6.19
N LYS A 73 -16.93 9.67 -7.47
CA LYS A 73 -18.05 9.79 -8.43
C LYS A 73 -18.83 8.48 -8.58
N LEU A 74 -18.39 7.41 -7.94
CA LEU A 74 -18.97 6.06 -8.07
C LEU A 74 -19.84 5.65 -6.87
N THR A 75 -19.99 6.52 -5.88
CA THR A 75 -20.73 6.21 -4.66
C THR A 75 -21.30 7.48 -4.02
N ASP A 76 -22.50 7.35 -3.45
CA ASP A 76 -23.09 8.36 -2.56
C ASP A 76 -23.01 7.92 -1.08
N ASN A 77 -22.37 6.78 -0.79
CA ASN A 77 -22.25 6.29 0.58
C ASN A 77 -21.25 7.16 1.37
N PRO A 78 -21.68 7.76 2.50
CA PRO A 78 -20.86 8.73 3.22
C PRO A 78 -19.58 8.13 3.80
N VAL A 79 -19.55 6.84 4.15
CA VAL A 79 -18.35 6.18 4.67
C VAL A 79 -17.29 6.05 3.57
N LEU A 80 -17.70 5.58 2.39
CA LEU A 80 -16.84 5.40 1.23
C LEU A 80 -16.30 6.74 0.70
N LEU A 81 -17.16 7.76 0.65
CA LEU A 81 -16.79 9.13 0.29
C LEU A 81 -15.80 9.73 1.28
N ASN A 82 -16.09 9.64 2.58
CA ASN A 82 -15.24 10.23 3.62
C ASN A 82 -13.83 9.61 3.60
N TYR A 83 -13.73 8.30 3.41
CA TYR A 83 -12.44 7.63 3.32
C TYR A 83 -11.64 8.07 2.07
N SER A 84 -12.30 8.10 0.91
CA SER A 84 -11.64 8.54 -0.34
C SER A 84 -11.19 10.01 -0.28
N ASN A 85 -12.01 10.90 0.28
CA ASN A 85 -11.62 12.30 0.51
C ASN A 85 -10.42 12.42 1.44
N LYS A 86 -10.40 11.67 2.55
CA LYS A 86 -9.27 11.67 3.49
C LYS A 86 -7.97 11.25 2.82
N ILE A 87 -8.00 10.23 1.96
CA ILE A 87 -6.81 9.82 1.19
C ILE A 87 -6.36 10.93 0.25
N THR A 88 -7.30 11.51 -0.50
CA THR A 88 -6.99 12.61 -1.41
C THR A 88 -6.32 13.77 -0.67
N GLU A 89 -6.85 14.18 0.48
CA GLU A 89 -6.26 15.23 1.32
C GLU A 89 -4.85 14.87 1.82
N LEU A 90 -4.65 13.63 2.28
CA LEU A 90 -3.34 13.16 2.74
C LEU A 90 -2.30 13.17 1.62
N ILE A 91 -2.64 12.63 0.44
CA ILE A 91 -1.73 12.59 -0.71
C ILE A 91 -1.42 14.01 -1.20
N LEU A 92 -2.41 14.89 -1.28
CA LEU A 92 -2.19 16.29 -1.67
C LEU A 92 -1.27 17.02 -0.69
N ALA A 93 -1.43 16.79 0.61
CA ALA A 93 -0.56 17.37 1.63
C ALA A 93 0.88 16.83 1.51
N GLU A 94 1.03 15.53 1.35
CA GLU A 94 2.33 14.86 1.19
C GLU A 94 3.06 15.31 -0.08
N GLN A 95 2.36 15.34 -1.22
CA GLN A 95 2.92 15.77 -2.50
C GLN A 95 3.37 17.24 -2.45
N LYS A 96 2.61 18.09 -1.76
CA LYS A 96 3.00 19.48 -1.51
C LYS A 96 4.28 19.55 -0.67
N GLU A 97 4.35 18.83 0.44
CA GLU A 97 5.54 18.81 1.30
C GLU A 97 6.78 18.30 0.57
N ARG A 98 6.64 17.24 -0.24
CA ARG A 98 7.73 16.68 -1.05
C ARG A 98 8.22 17.61 -2.16
N THR A 99 7.41 18.58 -2.59
CA THR A 99 7.75 19.56 -3.64
C THR A 99 8.07 20.97 -3.12
N ASP A 100 7.71 21.28 -1.87
CA ASP A 100 8.03 22.55 -1.20
C ASP A 100 9.56 22.69 -1.03
N GLY A 101 10.14 23.59 -1.83
CA GLY A 101 11.60 23.88 -1.85
C GLY A 101 12.28 23.76 -3.22
N LEU A 102 11.56 23.42 -4.30
CA LEU A 102 12.07 23.27 -5.68
C LEU A 102 12.58 24.57 -6.37
N HIS A 103 13.04 25.57 -5.61
CA HIS A 103 13.82 26.71 -6.11
C HIS A 103 15.34 26.45 -6.08
N GLY A 104 15.74 25.25 -6.46
CA GLY A 104 17.14 24.83 -6.59
C GLY A 104 17.23 23.32 -6.48
N ALA A 105 17.63 22.65 -7.55
CA ALA A 105 17.94 21.22 -7.53
C ALA A 105 18.98 20.91 -6.45
N GLY A 106 18.76 19.86 -5.64
CA GLY A 106 19.74 19.41 -4.64
C GLY A 106 19.33 18.17 -3.84
N ASP A 107 19.76 17.00 -4.33
CA ASP A 107 20.18 15.74 -3.70
C ASP A 107 19.53 15.27 -2.38
N GLY A 108 18.21 14.99 -2.44
CA GLY A 108 17.47 13.92 -1.75
C GLY A 108 17.67 13.59 -0.26
N ILE A 109 16.52 13.55 0.43
CA ILE A 109 16.25 13.30 1.86
C ILE A 109 16.87 14.37 2.79
N GLU A 110 16.14 15.44 3.09
CA GLU A 110 15.49 15.52 4.43
C GLU A 110 13.98 15.83 4.30
N GLY A 111 13.14 14.97 4.89
CA GLY A 111 11.69 14.87 4.64
C GLY A 111 11.29 14.07 3.38
N TYR A 112 12.22 13.34 2.75
CA TYR A 112 12.00 12.51 1.54
C TYR A 112 11.45 13.27 0.33
N LYS A 113 12.07 14.41 0.02
CA LYS A 113 11.72 15.25 -1.13
C LYS A 113 11.99 14.55 -2.46
N VAL A 114 11.16 14.86 -3.46
CA VAL A 114 11.39 14.43 -4.84
C VAL A 114 12.69 15.03 -5.34
N THR A 115 13.51 14.24 -6.02
CA THR A 115 14.84 14.70 -6.46
C THR A 115 14.83 15.34 -7.84
N LYS A 116 13.75 15.10 -8.60
CA LYS A 116 13.55 15.60 -9.96
C LYS A 116 12.25 16.36 -10.08
N LYS A 117 12.17 17.26 -11.07
CA LYS A 117 10.87 17.81 -11.48
C LYS A 117 10.05 16.70 -12.12
N GLU A 118 8.72 16.78 -12.00
CA GLU A 118 7.81 15.77 -12.57
C GLU A 118 8.10 15.44 -14.05
N SER A 119 8.38 16.45 -14.88
CA SER A 119 8.71 16.26 -16.30
C SER A 119 10.03 15.54 -16.58
N GLU A 120 10.89 15.41 -15.57
CA GLU A 120 12.23 14.82 -15.63
C GLU A 120 12.28 13.43 -14.98
N ILE A 121 11.20 12.99 -14.31
CA ILE A 121 11.13 11.67 -13.73
C ILE A 121 10.96 10.63 -14.85
N GLU A 122 11.99 9.82 -15.05
CA GLU A 122 11.91 8.65 -15.91
C GLU A 122 11.14 7.53 -15.20
N ILE A 123 9.90 7.28 -15.63
CA ILE A 123 9.04 6.24 -15.08
C ILE A 123 9.48 4.87 -15.58
N ASN A 124 9.87 3.99 -14.66
CA ASN A 124 10.27 2.63 -15.00
C ASN A 124 9.08 1.73 -15.29
N ASP A 125 9.37 0.56 -15.86
CA ASP A 125 8.34 -0.38 -16.31
C ASP A 125 7.50 -0.92 -15.14
N ALA A 126 8.08 -1.13 -13.96
CA ALA A 126 7.32 -1.62 -12.79
C ALA A 126 6.30 -0.57 -12.30
N CYS A 127 6.71 0.70 -12.20
CA CYS A 127 5.83 1.82 -11.85
C CYS A 127 4.76 2.02 -12.94
N ARG A 128 5.14 1.95 -14.22
CA ARG A 128 4.21 2.08 -15.35
C ARG A 128 3.16 0.97 -15.35
N ASP A 129 3.59 -0.29 -15.24
CA ASP A 129 2.69 -1.44 -15.19
C ASP A 129 1.69 -1.32 -14.04
N TYR A 130 2.17 -0.93 -12.85
CA TYR A 130 1.30 -0.81 -11.68
C TYR A 130 0.34 0.37 -11.82
N THR A 131 0.83 1.52 -12.25
CA THR A 131 -0.02 2.69 -12.44
C THR A 131 -1.08 2.46 -13.51
N THR A 132 -0.74 1.84 -14.65
CA THR A 132 -1.72 1.40 -15.66
C THR A 132 -2.74 0.43 -15.07
N TYR A 133 -2.29 -0.58 -14.33
CA TYR A 133 -3.19 -1.57 -13.72
C TYR A 133 -4.26 -0.93 -12.83
N MET A 134 -3.91 0.03 -11.97
CA MET A 134 -4.90 0.70 -11.13
C MET A 134 -5.77 1.70 -11.88
N THR A 135 -5.22 2.47 -12.84
CA THR A 135 -6.01 3.46 -13.60
C THR A 135 -6.98 2.80 -14.57
N ASP A 136 -6.61 1.67 -15.18
CA ASP A 136 -7.48 0.91 -16.06
C ASP A 136 -8.77 0.46 -15.35
N SER A 137 -8.71 0.24 -14.03
CA SER A 137 -9.88 -0.13 -13.23
C SER A 137 -10.99 0.94 -13.22
N VAL A 138 -10.67 2.20 -13.53
CA VAL A 138 -11.61 3.34 -13.58
C VAL A 138 -11.77 3.95 -14.97
N ASP A 139 -10.77 3.82 -15.85
CA ASP A 139 -10.81 4.35 -17.21
C ASP A 139 -11.40 3.33 -18.21
N HIS A 140 -11.20 2.05 -17.96
CA HIS A 140 -11.67 0.94 -18.78
C HIS A 140 -12.39 -0.11 -17.91
N PRO A 141 -13.45 0.28 -17.19
CA PRO A 141 -14.14 -0.63 -16.28
C PRO A 141 -14.72 -1.81 -17.07
N VAL A 142 -14.42 -3.03 -16.60
CA VAL A 142 -15.11 -4.23 -17.09
C VAL A 142 -16.59 -4.02 -16.84
N ALA A 143 -17.43 -4.14 -17.87
CA ALA A 143 -18.86 -4.02 -17.73
C ALA A 143 -19.36 -5.06 -16.71
N SER A 144 -19.71 -4.61 -15.51
CA SER A 144 -20.53 -5.40 -14.58
C SER A 144 -21.92 -5.58 -15.21
N GLY A 145 -22.72 -6.51 -14.70
CA GLY A 145 -24.10 -6.67 -15.15
C GLY A 145 -24.96 -5.39 -15.05
N SER A 146 -24.49 -4.38 -14.32
CA SER A 146 -25.09 -3.05 -14.17
C SER A 146 -24.48 -1.96 -15.07
N GLY A 147 -23.40 -2.22 -15.80
CA GLY A 147 -22.81 -1.30 -16.80
C GLY A 147 -22.13 -0.05 -16.23
N ASN A 148 -21.93 0.04 -14.91
CA ASN A 148 -21.27 1.16 -14.23
C ASN A 148 -19.92 0.73 -13.64
N PRO A 149 -18.93 1.65 -13.51
CA PRO A 149 -17.70 1.38 -12.79
C PRO A 149 -18.03 1.05 -11.33
N ASN A 150 -17.51 -0.07 -10.85
CA ASN A 150 -17.84 -0.59 -9.52
C ASN A 150 -16.81 -0.08 -8.50
N PHE A 151 -17.28 0.69 -7.51
CA PHE A 151 -16.43 1.27 -6.46
C PHE A 151 -15.57 0.20 -5.78
N PHE A 152 -16.16 -0.94 -5.39
CA PHE A 152 -15.45 -2.01 -4.71
C PHE A 152 -14.33 -2.58 -5.57
N ARG A 153 -14.61 -2.88 -6.86
CA ARG A 153 -13.60 -3.40 -7.78
C ARG A 153 -12.40 -2.47 -7.89
N SER A 154 -12.64 -1.17 -8.13
CA SER A 154 -11.56 -0.19 -8.30
C SER A 154 -10.82 0.07 -7.00
N PHE A 155 -11.52 0.15 -5.86
CA PHE A 155 -10.88 0.29 -4.54
C PHE A 155 -10.05 -0.95 -4.18
N LEU A 156 -10.45 -2.14 -4.61
CA LEU A 156 -9.68 -3.37 -4.44
C LEU A 156 -8.33 -3.33 -5.18
N HIS A 157 -8.24 -2.68 -6.35
CA HIS A 157 -6.95 -2.52 -7.07
C HIS A 157 -5.92 -1.69 -6.28
N LEU A 158 -6.39 -0.86 -5.35
CA LEU A 158 -5.58 0.01 -4.50
C LEU A 158 -5.18 -0.67 -3.17
N SER A 159 -5.86 -1.76 -2.81
CA SER A 159 -5.82 -2.31 -1.45
C SER A 159 -4.50 -3.00 -1.06
N ALA A 160 -3.73 -3.51 -2.02
CA ALA A 160 -2.42 -4.09 -1.75
C ALA A 160 -1.45 -3.05 -1.14
N CYS A 161 -1.37 -1.86 -1.76
CA CYS A 161 -0.64 -0.71 -1.24
C CYS A 161 -1.16 -0.31 0.15
N LEU A 162 -2.49 -0.15 0.29
CA LEU A 162 -3.11 0.26 1.54
C LEU A 162 -2.70 -0.65 2.70
N PHE A 163 -2.82 -1.97 2.55
CA PHE A 163 -2.59 -2.91 3.66
C PHE A 163 -1.15 -3.40 3.80
N GLY A 164 -0.28 -3.12 2.83
CA GLY A 164 1.04 -3.74 2.73
C GLY A 164 2.19 -2.98 3.37
N TYR A 165 2.20 -1.66 3.25
CA TYR A 165 3.31 -0.82 3.71
C TYR A 165 3.53 -0.88 5.23
N ASN A 166 2.44 -0.86 6.01
CA ASN A 166 2.54 -0.98 7.47
C ASN A 166 3.12 -2.33 7.91
N PRO A 167 2.61 -3.51 7.52
CA PRO A 167 3.22 -4.76 7.92
C PRO A 167 4.63 -4.90 7.37
N ALA A 168 4.95 -4.42 6.17
CA ALA A 168 6.33 -4.44 5.67
C ALA A 168 7.31 -3.68 6.56
N CYS A 169 6.93 -2.48 7.02
CA CYS A 169 7.75 -1.70 7.94
C CYS A 169 7.71 -2.27 9.36
N ALA A 170 6.53 -2.53 9.91
CA ALA A 170 6.37 -3.05 11.26
C ALA A 170 7.07 -4.41 11.46
N ASN A 171 7.01 -5.31 10.47
CA ASN A 171 7.63 -6.63 10.51
C ASN A 171 9.16 -6.60 10.47
N LEU A 172 9.80 -5.44 10.32
CA LEU A 172 11.27 -5.33 10.28
C LEU A 172 11.77 -4.26 11.25
N TYR A 173 10.95 -3.25 11.52
CA TYR A 173 11.29 -2.07 12.30
C TYR A 173 10.63 -2.04 13.69
N ASN A 174 9.29 -2.12 13.75
CA ASN A 174 8.55 -1.99 15.02
C ASN A 174 7.29 -2.89 15.02
N PRO A 175 7.41 -4.16 15.44
CA PRO A 175 6.33 -5.15 15.32
C PRO A 175 5.13 -4.82 16.19
N ALA A 176 5.39 -4.17 17.33
CA ALA A 176 4.35 -3.74 18.24
C ALA A 176 3.46 -2.67 17.61
N ARG A 177 3.85 -2.05 16.49
CA ARG A 177 3.08 -1.07 15.72
C ARG A 177 2.58 -1.61 14.38
N GLY A 178 2.56 -2.93 14.20
CA GLY A 178 1.89 -3.55 13.05
C GLY A 178 0.38 -3.51 13.21
N TYR A 179 -0.34 -3.43 12.08
CA TYR A 179 -1.78 -3.58 12.01
C TYR A 179 -2.14 -5.07 11.96
N ASP A 180 -3.06 -5.49 12.82
CA ASP A 180 -3.63 -6.84 12.86
C ASP A 180 -5.00 -6.84 12.19
N PRO A 181 -5.14 -7.38 10.96
CA PRO A 181 -6.43 -7.45 10.28
C PRO A 181 -7.47 -8.26 11.04
N ALA A 182 -7.07 -9.23 11.88
CA ALA A 182 -8.02 -10.07 12.61
C ALA A 182 -8.72 -9.30 13.72
N SER A 183 -7.99 -8.48 14.50
CA SER A 183 -8.57 -7.61 15.53
C SER A 183 -8.93 -6.21 15.04
N ARG A 184 -8.54 -5.87 13.81
CA ARG A 184 -8.69 -4.53 13.19
C ARG A 184 -8.06 -3.43 14.05
N SER A 185 -6.94 -3.75 14.67
CA SER A 185 -6.24 -2.90 15.63
C SER A 185 -4.73 -3.05 15.49
N GLN A 186 -3.97 -2.28 16.28
CA GLN A 186 -2.55 -2.53 16.45
C GLN A 186 -2.30 -3.93 17.04
N ILE A 187 -1.20 -4.57 16.66
CA ILE A 187 -0.65 -5.76 17.31
C ILE A 187 -0.28 -5.41 18.75
N HIS A 188 -0.80 -6.19 19.70
CA HIS A 188 -0.42 -6.04 21.10
C HIS A 188 0.90 -6.77 21.40
N GLN A 189 1.70 -6.27 22.35
CA GLN A 189 3.04 -6.77 22.67
C GLN A 189 3.11 -8.29 22.94
N ASN A 190 2.05 -8.89 23.46
CA ASN A 190 1.97 -10.32 23.73
C ASN A 190 1.97 -11.21 22.48
N LYS A 191 1.75 -10.64 21.28
CA LYS A 191 1.86 -11.32 19.99
C LYS A 191 3.22 -11.15 19.31
N VAL A 192 4.08 -10.28 19.84
CA VAL A 192 5.44 -10.06 19.29
C VAL A 192 6.38 -11.15 19.81
N PRO A 193 7.12 -11.85 18.93
CA PRO A 193 8.17 -12.79 19.35
C PRO A 193 9.14 -12.17 20.37
N LYS A 194 9.35 -12.86 21.49
CA LYS A 194 10.21 -12.34 22.59
C LYS A 194 11.68 -12.19 22.20
N ASP A 195 12.11 -12.93 21.20
CA ASP A 195 13.45 -12.96 20.61
C ASP A 195 13.63 -11.93 19.49
N TRP A 196 12.59 -11.15 19.18
CA TRP A 196 12.69 -10.08 18.19
C TRP A 196 13.63 -8.98 18.66
N VAL A 197 14.63 -8.65 17.84
CA VAL A 197 15.52 -7.50 18.06
C VAL A 197 15.08 -6.34 17.18
N VAL A 198 14.65 -5.24 17.81
CA VAL A 198 14.37 -3.98 17.10
C VAL A 198 15.71 -3.32 16.75
N PRO A 199 15.98 -3.03 15.47
CA PRO A 199 17.20 -2.34 15.08
C PRO A 199 17.30 -0.96 15.74
N ASN A 200 18.46 -0.64 16.32
CA ASN A 200 18.68 0.69 16.90
C ASN A 200 19.02 1.69 15.78
N VAL A 201 18.00 2.38 15.29
CA VAL A 201 18.05 3.37 14.19
C VAL A 201 17.91 4.81 14.69
N GLU A 202 18.27 5.12 15.94
CA GLU A 202 17.97 6.42 16.56
C GLU A 202 18.32 7.64 15.67
N ASN A 203 19.34 7.51 14.81
CA ASN A 203 19.79 8.52 13.83
C ASN A 203 19.88 7.98 12.38
N GLY A 204 19.03 7.02 12.01
CA GLY A 204 19.01 6.43 10.67
C GLY A 204 18.49 7.40 9.60
N VAL A 205 19.06 7.35 8.39
CA VAL A 205 18.67 8.26 7.28
C VAL A 205 17.24 7.95 6.80
N TYR A 206 16.78 6.71 6.98
CA TYR A 206 15.44 6.27 6.56
C TYR A 206 14.42 6.21 7.68
N LYS A 207 14.79 6.67 8.89
CA LYS A 207 13.98 6.56 10.10
C LYS A 207 12.59 7.20 9.94
N GLU A 208 12.51 8.43 9.47
CA GLU A 208 11.23 9.15 9.34
C GLU A 208 10.26 8.41 8.39
N TRP A 209 10.76 7.78 7.32
CA TRP A 209 9.95 7.01 6.36
C TRP A 209 9.43 5.74 7.03
N LEU A 210 10.28 5.02 7.76
CA LEU A 210 9.86 3.85 8.53
C LEU A 210 8.83 4.21 9.60
N GLU A 211 9.06 5.30 10.33
CA GLU A 211 8.18 5.78 11.40
C GLU A 211 6.80 6.20 10.89
N PHE A 212 6.73 6.83 9.72
CA PHE A 212 5.46 7.21 9.08
C PHE A 212 4.50 6.01 8.98
N TYR A 213 4.99 4.83 8.60
CA TYR A 213 4.14 3.65 8.43
C TYR A 213 3.80 2.94 9.74
N VAL A 214 4.39 3.30 10.88
CA VAL A 214 4.19 2.62 12.17
C VAL A 214 3.64 3.54 13.27
N THR A 215 2.94 4.62 12.89
CA THR A 215 2.27 5.52 13.84
C THR A 215 0.86 5.04 14.22
N GLU A 216 0.34 5.56 15.33
CA GLU A 216 -1.08 5.36 15.72
C GLU A 216 -2.05 5.91 14.67
N LYS A 217 -1.69 7.01 14.02
CA LYS A 217 -2.50 7.60 12.95
C LYS A 217 -2.57 6.65 11.75
N THR A 218 -1.47 5.96 11.44
CA THR A 218 -1.41 4.95 10.38
C THR A 218 -2.28 3.75 10.72
N ILE A 219 -2.22 3.25 11.96
CA ILE A 219 -3.12 2.17 12.41
C ILE A 219 -4.60 2.57 12.28
N GLU A 220 -4.96 3.78 12.71
CA GLU A 220 -6.33 4.28 12.60
C GLU A 220 -6.75 4.46 11.14
N PHE A 221 -5.85 4.92 10.28
CA PHE A 221 -6.08 5.04 8.84
C PHE A 221 -6.32 3.67 8.19
N LEU A 222 -5.54 2.65 8.55
CA LEU A 222 -5.72 1.27 8.09
C LEU A 222 -7.04 0.67 8.58
N ARG A 223 -7.42 0.93 9.83
CA ARG A 223 -8.73 0.50 10.37
C ARG A 223 -9.87 1.09 9.55
N GLN A 224 -9.83 2.39 9.25
CA GLN A 224 -10.85 3.04 8.41
C GLN A 224 -10.86 2.49 6.98
N GLY A 225 -9.69 2.19 6.41
CA GLY A 225 -9.58 1.59 5.08
C GLY A 225 -10.11 0.16 5.02
N HIS A 226 -9.87 -0.62 6.07
CA HIS A 226 -10.46 -1.95 6.25
C HIS A 226 -11.99 -1.85 6.31
N GLU A 227 -12.54 -0.95 7.12
CA GLU A 227 -14.00 -0.72 7.19
C GLU A 227 -14.59 -0.26 5.86
N CYS A 228 -13.89 0.59 5.12
CA CYS A 228 -14.26 1.02 3.78
C CYS A 228 -14.33 -0.16 2.81
N LEU A 229 -13.31 -1.03 2.79
CA LEU A 229 -13.25 -2.18 1.87
C LEU A 229 -14.34 -3.19 2.20
N GLU A 230 -14.56 -3.49 3.47
CA GLU A 230 -15.60 -4.42 3.94
C GLU A 230 -17.00 -3.92 3.61
N LEU A 231 -17.26 -2.62 3.78
CA LEU A 231 -18.52 -2.02 3.39
C LEU A 231 -18.72 -2.06 1.88
N ALA A 232 -17.69 -1.69 1.12
CA ALA A 232 -17.74 -1.73 -0.34
C ALA A 232 -18.01 -3.16 -0.84
N TYR A 233 -17.34 -4.17 -0.28
CA TYR A 233 -17.57 -5.58 -0.60
C TYR A 233 -19.00 -6.05 -0.28
N LYS A 234 -19.58 -5.59 0.84
CA LYS A 234 -20.97 -5.90 1.18
C LYS A 234 -21.96 -5.26 0.22
N LEU A 235 -21.69 -4.02 -0.20
CA LEU A 235 -22.54 -3.28 -1.14
C LEU A 235 -22.42 -3.80 -2.58
N ASP A 236 -21.29 -4.40 -2.93
CA ASP A 236 -21.07 -5.09 -4.21
C ASP A 236 -22.05 -6.25 -4.42
N ASP A 237 -22.54 -6.87 -3.34
CA ASP A 237 -23.51 -7.98 -3.36
C ASP A 237 -23.14 -9.12 -4.33
N GLY A 238 -21.83 -9.34 -4.52
CA GLY A 238 -21.31 -10.41 -5.38
C GLY A 238 -21.37 -10.10 -6.87
N GLU A 239 -21.46 -8.83 -7.28
CA GLU A 239 -21.19 -8.41 -8.65
C GLU A 239 -19.78 -8.85 -9.08
N VAL A 240 -18.76 -8.56 -8.26
CA VAL A 240 -17.39 -9.04 -8.47
C VAL A 240 -17.25 -10.44 -7.88
N LYS A 241 -16.91 -11.42 -8.71
CA LYS A 241 -16.83 -12.82 -8.24
C LYS A 241 -15.60 -13.03 -7.38
N LEU A 242 -15.72 -13.91 -6.38
CA LEU A 242 -14.63 -14.18 -5.41
C LEU A 242 -13.28 -14.53 -6.07
N HIS A 243 -13.30 -15.28 -7.18
CA HIS A 243 -12.07 -15.60 -7.91
C HIS A 243 -11.43 -14.35 -8.55
N GLU A 244 -12.23 -13.39 -9.02
CA GLU A 244 -11.73 -12.11 -9.52
C GLU A 244 -11.20 -11.25 -8.37
N ILE A 245 -11.86 -11.27 -7.21
CA ILE A 245 -11.39 -10.56 -6.01
C ILE A 245 -9.99 -11.04 -5.61
N VAL A 246 -9.80 -12.37 -5.57
CA VAL A 246 -8.49 -12.99 -5.30
C VAL A 246 -7.47 -12.59 -6.35
N GLU A 247 -7.82 -12.65 -7.64
CA GLU A 247 -6.90 -12.31 -8.73
C GLU A 247 -6.47 -10.84 -8.70
N ILE A 248 -7.42 -9.92 -8.48
CA ILE A 248 -7.15 -8.48 -8.39
C ILE A 248 -6.18 -8.19 -7.26
N PHE A 249 -6.46 -8.71 -6.07
CA PHE A 249 -5.60 -8.49 -4.91
C PHE A 249 -4.21 -9.11 -5.12
N LYS A 250 -4.16 -10.37 -5.61
CA LYS A 250 -2.91 -11.07 -5.93
C LYS A 250 -2.04 -10.27 -6.89
N GLN A 251 -2.63 -9.76 -7.96
CA GLN A 251 -1.92 -8.96 -8.95
C GLN A 251 -1.37 -7.66 -8.35
N GLY A 252 -2.14 -6.98 -7.50
CA GLY A 252 -1.66 -5.83 -6.73
C GLY A 252 -0.42 -6.17 -5.88
N VAL A 253 -0.45 -7.28 -5.15
CA VAL A 253 0.68 -7.75 -4.33
C VAL A 253 1.92 -8.10 -5.17
N ILE A 254 1.73 -8.71 -6.35
CA ILE A 254 2.83 -8.99 -7.28
C ILE A 254 3.44 -7.68 -7.81
N LEU A 255 2.60 -6.69 -8.13
CA LEU A 255 3.06 -5.39 -8.62
C LEU A 255 3.82 -4.60 -7.55
N GLU A 256 3.42 -4.68 -6.29
CA GLU A 256 4.17 -4.13 -5.15
C GLU A 256 5.59 -4.73 -5.03
N ASN A 257 5.71 -6.07 -5.08
CA ASN A 257 7.01 -6.74 -5.11
C ASN A 257 7.89 -6.25 -6.27
N ARG A 258 7.31 -6.15 -7.47
CA ARG A 258 8.01 -5.64 -8.66
C ARG A 258 8.44 -4.19 -8.51
N PHE A 259 7.60 -3.35 -7.91
CA PHE A 259 7.88 -1.93 -7.69
C PHE A 259 9.10 -1.74 -6.80
N TRP A 260 9.16 -2.39 -5.64
CA TRP A 260 10.32 -2.33 -4.76
C TRP A 260 11.55 -3.04 -5.34
N SER A 261 11.38 -4.16 -6.04
CA SER A 261 12.48 -4.84 -6.72
C SER A 261 13.15 -3.96 -7.77
N ALA A 262 12.38 -3.15 -8.50
CA ALA A 262 12.91 -2.21 -9.49
C ALA A 262 13.73 -1.07 -8.86
N CYS A 263 13.59 -0.84 -7.55
CA CYS A 263 14.31 0.20 -6.81
C CYS A 263 15.57 -0.32 -6.09
N LEU A 264 15.83 -1.63 -6.12
CA LEU A 264 17.04 -2.21 -5.55
C LEU A 264 18.28 -1.92 -6.39
N PRO A 265 19.50 -1.94 -5.80
CA PRO A 265 20.75 -1.84 -6.54
C PRO A 265 20.83 -2.90 -7.63
N LYS A 266 21.25 -2.51 -8.84
CA LYS A 266 21.52 -3.46 -9.92
C LYS A 266 22.73 -4.32 -9.52
N LYS A 267 22.58 -5.64 -9.62
CA LYS A 267 23.66 -6.61 -9.42
C LYS A 267 24.65 -6.61 -10.57
#